data_AF-A0A847NM06-F1
#
_entry.id   AF-A0A847NM06-F1
#
_cell.length_a   1.000
_cell.length_b   1.000
_cell.length_c   1.000
_cell.angle_alpha   90.00
_cell.angle_beta   90.00
_cell.angle_gamma   90.00
#
_symmetry.space_group_name_H-M   'P 1'
#
loop_
_entity.id
_entity.type
_entity.pdbx_description
1 polymer ?
#
loop_
_entity_poly.entity_id
_entity_poly.type
_entity_poly.pdbx_seq_one_letter_code
_entity_poly.pdbx_strand_id
1 'polypeptide(L)'
;KLGFPASLQSGVHAFISMILTRILAQWGPTPVAVTSVGSQIESITWMTTEGFSTAISAFVGQNYGARNYERVKEGYYSGLKIVGVIGLFATILLMVAGEPIFRIFTPEDALAISQGKIYLWILGISQFFMAIEIGSIGGFNGLGRTHIPAITGIVLNGLRIPGAYILSGLLGMTGVWWSISISSIFKGIVLTSSLLYVLKKGLKA
;
A
#
# COMPACT_ATOMS: atom_id res chain seq x y z
N LYS A 1 22.09 6.14 -13.25
CA LYS A 1 21.20 7.26 -12.84
C LYS A 1 19.75 6.78 -12.58
N LEU A 2 19.59 5.67 -11.84
CA LEU A 2 18.27 5.07 -11.53
C LEU A 2 17.84 5.29 -10.06
N GLY A 3 18.79 5.63 -9.17
CA GLY A 3 18.51 5.84 -7.75
C GLY A 3 17.83 7.17 -7.41
N PHE A 4 18.07 8.24 -8.19
CA PHE A 4 17.54 9.56 -7.87
C PHE A 4 16.00 9.63 -7.81
N PRO A 5 15.23 9.05 -8.76
CA PRO A 5 13.77 9.01 -8.66
C PRO A 5 13.28 8.18 -7.47
N ALA A 6 13.93 7.05 -7.18
CA ALA A 6 13.56 6.18 -6.06
C ALA A 6 13.82 6.87 -4.71
N SER A 7 14.98 7.52 -4.55
CA SER A 7 15.30 8.30 -3.35
C SER A 7 14.35 9.48 -3.16
N LEU A 8 13.95 10.15 -4.25
CA LEU A 8 12.98 11.24 -4.19
C LEU A 8 11.60 10.72 -3.75
N GLN A 9 11.15 9.59 -4.28
CA GLN A 9 9.89 8.96 -3.88
C GLN A 9 9.88 8.59 -2.39
N SER A 10 10.95 7.95 -1.90
CA SER A 10 11.10 7.62 -0.48
C SER A 10 11.16 8.87 0.40
N GLY A 11 11.85 9.93 -0.05
CA GLY A 11 11.91 11.21 0.67
C GLY A 11 10.55 11.90 0.76
N VAL A 12 9.78 11.94 -0.34
CA VAL A 12 8.40 12.46 -0.35
C VAL A 12 7.51 11.65 0.58
N HIS A 13 7.62 10.32 0.55
CA HIS A 13 6.86 9.46 1.44
C HIS A 13 7.19 9.73 2.92
N ALA A 14 8.47 9.82 3.27
CA ALA A 14 8.91 10.14 4.64
C ALA A 14 8.41 11.52 5.09
N PHE A 15 8.46 12.52 4.22
CA PHE A 15 7.94 13.86 4.49
C PHE A 15 6.43 13.86 4.76
N ILE A 16 5.66 13.15 3.94
CA ILE A 16 4.21 13.00 4.13
C ILE A 16 3.92 12.29 5.45
N SER A 17 4.62 11.19 5.75
CA SER A 17 4.45 10.46 7.01
C SER A 17 4.76 11.34 8.22
N MET A 18 5.80 12.20 8.17
CA MET A 18 6.08 13.16 9.23
C MET A 18 4.92 14.15 9.45
N ILE A 19 4.30 14.66 8.37
CA ILE A 19 3.15 15.57 8.48
C ILE A 19 1.94 14.85 9.09
N LEU A 20 1.63 13.63 8.63
CA LEU A 20 0.51 12.85 9.16
C LEU A 20 0.70 12.54 10.66
N THR A 21 1.93 12.19 11.06
CA THR A 21 2.28 11.98 12.48
C THR A 21 2.11 13.26 13.29
N ARG A 22 2.52 14.42 12.74
CA ARG A 22 2.33 15.72 13.41
C ARG A 22 0.85 16.07 13.58
N ILE A 23 -0.01 15.72 12.61
CA ILE A 23 -1.46 15.89 12.73
C ILE A 23 -1.96 14.98 13.87
N LEU A 24 -1.63 13.69 13.85
CA LEU A 24 -2.03 12.72 14.89
C LEU A 24 -1.57 13.10 16.30
N ALA A 25 -0.40 13.72 16.44
CA ALA A 25 0.16 14.13 17.73
C ALA A 25 -0.73 15.15 18.48
N GLN A 26 -1.67 15.82 17.79
CA GLN A 26 -2.64 16.72 18.43
C GLN A 26 -3.61 15.98 19.38
N TRP A 27 -3.82 14.67 19.17
CA TRP A 27 -4.65 13.82 20.02
C TRP A 27 -3.84 13.04 21.08
N GLY A 28 -2.57 13.42 21.28
CA GLY A 28 -1.69 12.84 22.29
C GLY A 28 -0.70 11.80 21.76
N PRO A 29 0.10 11.19 22.65
CA PRO A 29 1.16 10.25 22.27
C PRO A 29 0.63 8.86 21.87
N THR A 30 -0.52 8.44 22.41
CA THR A 30 -1.06 7.08 22.18
C THR A 30 -1.41 6.81 20.70
N PRO A 31 -2.13 7.69 19.97
CA PRO A 31 -2.41 7.46 18.54
C PRO A 31 -1.16 7.38 17.67
N VAL A 32 -0.10 8.11 18.03
CA VAL A 32 1.20 8.08 17.34
C VAL A 32 1.88 6.73 17.59
N ALA A 33 1.92 6.27 18.84
CA ALA A 33 2.46 4.95 19.19
C ALA A 33 1.70 3.82 18.48
N VAL A 34 0.36 3.89 18.48
CA VAL A 34 -0.52 2.94 17.79
C VAL A 34 -0.20 2.88 16.29
N THR A 35 -0.04 4.04 15.64
CA THR A 35 0.28 4.11 14.22
C THR A 35 1.68 3.52 13.94
N SER A 36 2.64 3.74 14.84
CA SER A 36 3.99 3.17 14.73
C SER A 36 3.97 1.63 14.81
N VAL A 37 3.36 1.07 15.86
CA VAL A 37 3.22 -0.39 16.03
C VAL A 37 2.44 -1.00 14.86
N GLY A 38 1.35 -0.34 14.47
CA GLY A 38 0.54 -0.74 13.35
C GLY A 38 1.31 -0.77 12.01
N SER A 39 2.19 0.20 11.76
CA SER A 39 3.06 0.20 10.58
C SER A 39 4.06 -0.96 10.56
N GLN A 40 4.53 -1.40 11.75
CA GLN A 40 5.40 -2.58 11.85
C GLN A 40 4.64 -3.87 11.53
N ILE A 41 3.40 -4.00 12.00
CA ILE A 41 2.53 -5.12 11.65
C ILE A 41 2.26 -5.14 10.13
N GLU A 42 1.95 -3.99 9.55
CA GLU A 42 1.76 -3.81 8.11
C GLU A 42 3.01 -4.19 7.29
N SER A 43 4.21 -3.87 7.79
CA SER A 43 5.47 -4.11 7.08
C SER A 43 5.68 -5.58 6.70
N ILE A 44 5.16 -6.53 7.49
CA ILE A 44 5.24 -7.97 7.21
C ILE A 44 4.48 -8.30 5.91
N THR A 45 3.25 -7.77 5.78
CA THR A 45 2.43 -7.96 4.58
C THR A 45 3.03 -7.22 3.39
N TRP A 46 3.54 -6.02 3.63
CA TRP A 46 4.20 -5.21 2.62
C TRP A 46 5.41 -5.93 2.03
N MET A 47 6.37 -6.37 2.86
CA MET A 47 7.59 -7.05 2.42
C MET A 47 7.29 -8.35 1.68
N THR A 48 6.30 -9.11 2.17
CA THR A 48 5.87 -10.34 1.49
C THR A 48 5.36 -10.03 0.08
N THR A 49 4.51 -9.02 -0.05
CA THR A 49 3.95 -8.64 -1.35
C THR A 49 4.99 -8.01 -2.28
N GLU A 50 5.94 -7.25 -1.74
CA GLU A 50 7.07 -6.68 -2.48
C GLU A 50 7.97 -7.76 -3.08
N GLY A 51 8.19 -8.87 -2.37
CA GLY A 51 8.88 -10.04 -2.91
C GLY A 51 8.18 -10.60 -4.17
N PHE A 52 6.86 -10.77 -4.12
CA PHE A 52 6.09 -11.20 -5.29
C PHE A 52 6.06 -10.16 -6.40
N SER A 53 6.00 -8.87 -6.07
CA SER A 53 6.10 -7.79 -7.05
C SER A 53 7.41 -7.83 -7.83
N THR A 54 8.52 -8.12 -7.15
CA THR A 54 9.83 -8.29 -7.78
C THR A 54 9.85 -9.51 -8.71
N ALA A 55 9.26 -10.62 -8.28
CA ALA A 55 9.11 -11.81 -9.12
C ALA A 55 8.23 -11.54 -10.37
N ILE A 56 7.12 -10.84 -10.21
CA ILE A 56 6.25 -10.39 -11.32
C ILE A 56 7.05 -9.50 -12.28
N SER A 57 7.81 -8.54 -11.76
CA SER A 57 8.63 -7.63 -12.58
C SER A 57 9.67 -8.40 -13.39
N ALA A 58 10.36 -9.36 -12.79
CA ALA A 58 11.35 -10.19 -13.49
C ALA A 58 10.69 -11.05 -14.58
N PHE A 59 9.59 -11.73 -14.25
CA PHE A 59 8.87 -12.59 -15.20
C PHE A 59 8.29 -11.78 -16.37
N VAL A 60 7.62 -10.67 -16.07
CA VAL A 60 7.07 -9.77 -17.10
C VAL A 60 8.18 -9.17 -17.95
N GLY A 61 9.28 -8.70 -17.34
CA GLY A 61 10.39 -8.11 -18.07
C GLY A 61 11.09 -9.07 -19.03
N GLN A 62 11.34 -10.31 -18.61
CA GLN A 62 11.92 -11.34 -19.46
C GLN A 62 11.03 -11.67 -20.66
N ASN A 63 9.73 -11.89 -20.43
CA ASN A 63 8.80 -12.23 -21.50
C ASN A 63 8.50 -11.03 -22.42
N TYR A 64 8.47 -9.81 -21.87
CA TYR A 64 8.30 -8.59 -22.65
C TYR A 64 9.50 -8.36 -23.57
N GLY A 65 10.73 -8.54 -23.07
CA GLY A 65 11.94 -8.48 -23.89
C GLY A 65 11.99 -9.55 -24.98
N ALA A 66 11.46 -10.75 -24.70
CA ALA A 66 11.31 -11.84 -25.68
C ALA A 66 10.12 -11.67 -26.64
N ARG A 67 9.37 -10.55 -26.57
CA ARG A 67 8.14 -10.29 -27.34
C ARG A 67 7.02 -11.33 -27.13
N ASN A 68 7.09 -12.11 -26.05
CA ASN A 68 6.06 -13.09 -25.70
C ASN A 68 4.96 -12.44 -24.85
N TYR A 69 4.15 -11.61 -25.49
CA TYR A 69 3.12 -10.79 -24.82
C TYR A 69 1.98 -11.61 -24.20
N GLU A 70 1.74 -12.83 -24.69
CA GLU A 70 0.75 -13.73 -24.12
C GLU A 70 1.21 -14.22 -22.75
N ARG A 71 2.46 -14.70 -22.64
CA ARG A 71 3.04 -15.07 -21.34
C ARG A 71 3.14 -13.88 -20.39
N VAL A 72 3.37 -12.67 -20.88
CA VAL A 72 3.33 -11.46 -20.02
C VAL A 72 1.97 -11.33 -19.33
N LYS A 73 0.87 -11.49 -20.08
CA LYS A 73 -0.49 -11.41 -19.51
C LYS A 73 -0.72 -12.53 -18.50
N GLU A 74 -0.42 -13.76 -18.87
CA GLU A 74 -0.62 -14.93 -17.99
C GLU A 74 0.17 -14.81 -16.69
N GLY A 75 1.45 -14.42 -16.78
CA GLY A 75 2.32 -14.22 -15.63
C GLY A 75 1.81 -13.12 -14.72
N TYR A 76 1.38 -11.99 -15.30
CA TYR A 76 0.80 -10.90 -14.52
C TYR A 76 -0.51 -11.32 -13.84
N TYR A 77 -1.45 -11.96 -14.54
CA TYR A 77 -2.71 -12.40 -13.93
C TYR A 77 -2.48 -13.44 -12.83
N SER A 78 -1.54 -14.36 -13.02
CA SER A 78 -1.19 -15.35 -12.00
C SER A 78 -0.54 -14.70 -10.78
N GLY A 79 0.41 -13.78 -11.00
CA GLY A 79 1.01 -12.98 -9.93
C GLY A 79 -0.02 -12.14 -9.18
N LEU A 80 -0.94 -11.48 -9.90
CA LEU A 80 -2.02 -10.67 -9.33
C LEU A 80 -2.96 -11.50 -8.46
N LYS A 81 -3.28 -12.74 -8.87
CA LYS A 81 -4.05 -13.67 -8.03
C LYS A 81 -3.32 -14.02 -6.74
N ILE A 82 -2.02 -14.30 -6.82
CA ILE A 82 -1.21 -14.65 -5.63
C ILE A 82 -1.18 -13.49 -4.65
N VAL A 83 -0.81 -12.28 -5.10
CA VAL A 83 -0.79 -11.10 -4.22
C VAL A 83 -2.18 -10.73 -3.71
N GLY A 84 -3.23 -10.95 -4.52
CA GLY A 84 -4.62 -10.76 -4.10
C GLY A 84 -5.03 -11.71 -2.97
N VAL A 85 -4.62 -12.98 -3.04
CA VAL A 85 -4.85 -13.96 -1.95
C VAL A 85 -4.09 -13.55 -0.69
N ILE A 86 -2.83 -13.14 -0.81
CA ILE A 86 -2.02 -12.65 0.32
C ILE A 86 -2.68 -11.42 0.95
N GLY A 87 -3.10 -10.45 0.13
CA GLY A 87 -3.77 -9.24 0.59
C GLY A 87 -5.11 -9.54 1.26
N LEU A 88 -5.91 -10.47 0.71
CA LEU A 88 -7.18 -10.88 1.31
C LEU A 88 -6.97 -11.58 2.65
N PHE A 89 -5.99 -12.48 2.73
CA PHE A 89 -5.62 -13.14 3.98
C PHE A 89 -5.18 -12.11 5.03
N ALA A 90 -4.34 -11.15 4.64
CA ALA A 90 -3.90 -10.07 5.53
C ALA A 90 -5.07 -9.18 5.99
N THR A 91 -5.99 -8.82 5.09
CA THR A 91 -7.22 -8.09 5.43
C THR A 91 -8.02 -8.83 6.50
N ILE A 92 -8.32 -10.12 6.29
CA ILE A 92 -9.08 -10.92 7.24
C ILE A 92 -8.34 -11.03 8.58
N LEU A 93 -7.04 -11.32 8.53
CA LEU A 93 -6.21 -11.46 9.72
C LEU A 93 -6.21 -10.18 10.55
N LEU A 94 -6.01 -9.01 9.94
CA LEU A 94 -5.94 -7.73 10.66
C LEU A 94 -7.30 -7.26 11.17
N MET A 95 -8.38 -7.53 10.45
CA MET A 95 -9.73 -7.17 10.89
C MET A 95 -10.26 -8.06 12.01
N VAL A 96 -9.98 -9.37 11.97
CA VAL A 96 -10.49 -10.35 12.96
C VAL A 96 -9.55 -10.48 14.15
N ALA A 97 -8.24 -10.57 13.92
CA ALA A 97 -7.23 -10.78 14.94
C ALA A 97 -6.53 -9.48 15.37
N GLY A 98 -7.09 -8.30 15.05
CA GLY A 98 -6.46 -7.02 15.37
C GLY A 98 -6.15 -6.84 16.86
N GLU A 99 -7.08 -7.22 17.74
CA GLU A 99 -6.90 -7.14 19.20
C GLU A 99 -5.80 -8.07 19.74
N PRO A 100 -5.80 -9.40 19.46
CA PRO A 100 -4.72 -10.28 19.92
C PRO A 100 -3.38 -9.93 19.29
N ILE A 101 -3.33 -9.45 18.04
CA ILE A 101 -2.09 -8.98 17.41
C ILE A 101 -1.54 -7.78 18.18
N PHE A 102 -2.37 -6.75 18.45
CA PHE A 102 -1.91 -5.56 19.16
C PHE A 102 -1.45 -5.87 20.59
N ARG A 103 -2.11 -6.82 21.26
CA ARG A 103 -1.76 -7.25 22.62
C ARG A 103 -0.37 -7.88 22.72
N ILE A 104 0.15 -8.49 21.64
CA ILE A 104 1.51 -9.03 21.60
C ILE A 104 2.55 -7.89 21.63
N PHE A 105 2.27 -6.78 20.96
CA PHE A 105 3.19 -5.64 20.87
C PHE A 105 3.08 -4.67 22.06
N THR A 106 1.90 -4.55 22.66
CA THR A 106 1.67 -3.61 23.78
C THR A 106 0.75 -4.24 24.84
N PRO A 107 1.25 -5.23 25.60
CA PRO A 107 0.41 -6.03 26.50
C PRO A 107 -0.16 -5.25 27.69
N GLU A 108 0.47 -4.14 28.12
CA GLU A 108 0.11 -3.42 29.34
C GLU A 108 -0.72 -2.13 29.11
N ASP A 109 -0.89 -1.68 27.87
CA ASP A 109 -1.61 -0.43 27.57
C ASP A 109 -2.99 -0.71 26.96
N ALA A 110 -4.01 -0.77 27.82
CA ALA A 110 -5.39 -1.01 27.41
C ALA A 110 -5.93 0.06 26.44
N LEU A 111 -5.48 1.32 26.56
CA LEU A 111 -5.88 2.39 25.66
C LEU A 111 -5.26 2.17 24.28
N ALA A 112 -3.96 1.86 24.21
CA ALA A 112 -3.29 1.53 22.95
C ALA A 112 -3.89 0.28 22.28
N ILE A 113 -4.28 -0.75 23.04
CA ILE A 113 -4.94 -1.94 22.47
C ILE A 113 -6.30 -1.55 21.86
N SER A 114 -7.11 -0.76 22.56
CA SER A 114 -8.43 -0.34 22.07
C SER A 114 -8.34 0.50 20.79
N GLN A 115 -7.39 1.44 20.74
CA GLN A 115 -7.13 2.29 19.58
C GLN A 115 -6.46 1.50 18.44
N GLY A 116 -5.56 0.58 18.78
CA GLY A 116 -4.86 -0.30 17.84
C GLY A 116 -5.81 -1.26 17.12
N LYS A 117 -6.82 -1.79 17.81
CA LYS A 117 -7.89 -2.57 17.18
C LYS A 117 -8.62 -1.76 16.10
N ILE A 118 -8.99 -0.52 16.40
CA ILE A 118 -9.67 0.37 15.43
C ILE A 118 -8.73 0.68 14.26
N TYR A 119 -7.47 1.00 14.54
CA TYR A 119 -6.46 1.26 13.53
C TYR A 119 -6.26 0.08 12.56
N LEU A 120 -6.07 -1.13 13.09
CA LEU A 120 -5.87 -2.33 12.28
C LEU A 120 -7.12 -2.71 11.48
N TRP A 121 -8.31 -2.47 12.04
CA TRP A 121 -9.55 -2.69 11.32
C TRP A 121 -9.68 -1.74 10.12
N ILE A 122 -9.41 -0.44 10.32
CA ILE A 122 -9.44 0.57 9.26
C ILE A 122 -8.39 0.25 8.18
N LEU A 123 -7.14 -0.01 8.58
CA LEU A 123 -6.08 -0.39 7.64
C LEU A 123 -6.39 -1.69 6.91
N GLY A 124 -6.94 -2.68 7.61
CA GLY A 124 -7.26 -4.00 7.08
C GLY A 124 -8.11 -3.93 5.81
N ILE A 125 -9.08 -3.00 5.76
CA ILE A 125 -9.92 -2.75 4.58
C ILE A 125 -9.09 -2.40 3.35
N SER A 126 -7.99 -1.66 3.54
CA SER A 126 -7.11 -1.22 2.45
C SER A 126 -6.02 -2.22 2.07
N GLN A 127 -5.77 -3.25 2.89
CA GLN A 127 -4.65 -4.20 2.69
C GLN A 127 -4.73 -4.98 1.39
N PHE A 128 -5.91 -5.49 1.04
CA PHE A 128 -6.13 -6.11 -0.26
C PHE A 128 -5.75 -5.18 -1.42
N PHE A 129 -6.15 -3.90 -1.34
CA PHE A 129 -5.87 -2.90 -2.38
C PHE A 129 -4.38 -2.53 -2.44
N MET A 130 -3.71 -2.46 -1.30
CA MET A 130 -2.25 -2.25 -1.27
C MET A 130 -1.52 -3.45 -1.86
N ALA A 131 -1.99 -4.67 -1.62
CA ALA A 131 -1.32 -5.84 -2.16
C ALA A 131 -1.38 -5.88 -3.70
N ILE A 132 -2.55 -5.60 -4.28
CA ILE A 132 -2.70 -5.48 -5.74
C ILE A 132 -1.99 -4.24 -6.31
N GLU A 133 -1.89 -3.14 -5.55
CA GLU A 133 -1.10 -1.96 -5.89
C GLU A 133 0.37 -2.37 -6.09
N ILE A 134 0.96 -3.03 -5.10
CA ILE A 134 2.36 -3.48 -5.10
C ILE A 134 2.61 -4.48 -6.24
N GLY A 135 1.70 -5.44 -6.46
CA GLY A 135 1.79 -6.35 -7.60
C GLY A 135 1.73 -5.64 -8.95
N SER A 136 0.88 -4.62 -9.08
CA SER A 136 0.76 -3.80 -10.29
C SER A 136 2.00 -2.94 -10.54
N ILE A 137 2.64 -2.42 -9.48
CA ILE A 137 3.94 -1.73 -9.58
C ILE A 137 4.97 -2.68 -10.21
N GLY A 138 5.02 -3.94 -9.75
CA GLY A 138 5.90 -4.97 -10.32
C GLY A 138 5.64 -5.21 -11.80
N GLY A 139 4.36 -5.30 -12.20
CA GLY A 139 3.98 -5.43 -13.60
C GLY A 139 4.40 -4.23 -14.47
N PHE A 140 4.19 -3.00 -14.01
CA PHE A 140 4.64 -1.79 -14.72
C PHE A 140 6.16 -1.70 -14.82
N ASN A 141 6.87 -2.06 -13.75
CA ASN A 141 8.33 -2.10 -13.73
C ASN A 141 8.86 -3.13 -14.72
N GLY A 142 8.25 -4.32 -14.81
CA GLY A 142 8.58 -5.33 -15.81
C GLY A 142 8.33 -4.86 -17.24
N LEU A 143 7.31 -4.05 -17.49
CA LEU A 143 7.07 -3.44 -18.80
C LEU A 143 8.00 -2.25 -19.11
N GLY A 144 8.89 -1.86 -18.20
CA GLY A 144 9.74 -0.67 -18.33
C GLY A 144 8.99 0.66 -18.19
N ARG A 145 7.72 0.64 -17.75
CA ARG A 145 6.85 1.83 -17.60
C ARG A 145 6.80 2.32 -16.15
N THR A 146 7.97 2.55 -15.55
CA THR A 146 8.13 2.95 -14.15
C THR A 146 7.58 4.35 -13.82
N HIS A 147 7.37 5.19 -14.83
CA HIS A 147 6.83 6.54 -14.66
C HIS A 147 5.36 6.54 -14.18
N ILE A 148 4.55 5.55 -14.60
CA ILE A 148 3.15 5.44 -14.20
C ILE A 148 3.02 5.24 -12.67
N PRO A 149 3.63 4.20 -12.06
CA PRO A 149 3.55 4.03 -10.62
C PRO A 149 4.20 5.17 -9.84
N ALA A 150 5.26 5.79 -10.35
CA ALA A 150 5.89 6.94 -9.71
C ALA A 150 4.95 8.16 -9.63
N ILE A 151 4.32 8.55 -10.75
CA ILE A 151 3.41 9.70 -10.80
C ILE A 151 2.17 9.43 -9.94
N THR A 152 1.57 8.24 -10.09
CA THR A 152 0.39 7.86 -9.29
C THR A 152 0.71 7.86 -7.79
N GLY A 153 1.88 7.35 -7.40
CA GLY A 153 2.34 7.36 -6.02
C GLY A 153 2.54 8.76 -5.46
N ILE A 154 3.20 9.67 -6.19
CA ILE A 154 3.44 11.04 -5.74
C ILE A 154 2.13 11.81 -5.58
N VAL A 155 1.23 11.75 -6.58
CA VAL A 155 -0.04 12.48 -6.56
C VAL A 155 -0.94 11.98 -5.43
N LEU A 156 -1.15 10.66 -5.33
CA LEU A 156 -2.09 10.11 -4.35
C LEU A 156 -1.54 10.09 -2.93
N ASN A 157 -0.21 9.99 -2.73
CA ASN A 157 0.38 10.22 -1.42
C ASN A 157 0.29 11.70 -1.03
N GLY A 158 0.53 12.63 -1.96
CA GLY A 158 0.37 14.07 -1.72
C GLY A 158 -1.05 14.42 -1.26
N LEU A 159 -2.07 13.79 -1.87
CA LEU A 159 -3.47 13.94 -1.48
C LEU A 159 -3.82 13.41 -0.08
N ARG A 160 -2.94 12.62 0.56
CA ARG A 160 -3.14 12.19 1.96
C ARG A 160 -3.09 13.37 2.94
N ILE A 161 -2.28 14.39 2.67
CA ILE A 161 -2.18 15.56 3.57
C ILE A 161 -3.51 16.33 3.64
N PRO A 162 -4.07 16.84 2.53
CA PRO A 162 -5.37 17.54 2.59
C PRO A 162 -6.49 16.59 3.02
N GLY A 163 -6.46 15.33 2.60
CA GLY A 163 -7.42 14.32 3.06
C GLY A 163 -7.39 14.13 4.58
N ALA A 164 -6.20 14.10 5.19
CA ALA A 164 -6.05 13.97 6.64
C ALA A 164 -6.60 15.19 7.36
N TYR A 165 -6.32 16.42 6.89
CA TYR A 165 -6.88 17.64 7.48
C TYR A 165 -8.41 17.68 7.43
N ILE A 166 -9.00 17.33 6.27
CA ILE A 166 -10.46 17.34 6.08
C ILE A 166 -11.11 16.27 6.95
N LEU A 167 -10.63 15.02 6.87
CA LEU A 167 -11.22 13.90 7.59
C LEU A 167 -10.97 14.00 9.09
N SER A 168 -9.84 14.56 9.54
CA SER A 168 -9.61 14.76 10.96
C SER A 168 -10.53 15.79 11.59
N GLY A 169 -11.02 16.76 10.80
CA GLY A 169 -12.05 17.70 11.25
C GLY A 169 -13.42 17.06 11.47
N LEU A 170 -13.71 15.95 10.78
CA LEU A 170 -15.01 15.24 10.85
C LEU A 170 -15.00 14.03 11.78
N LEU A 171 -13.90 13.27 11.82
CA LEU A 171 -13.78 11.96 12.47
C LEU A 171 -12.71 11.94 13.57
N GLY A 172 -12.14 13.10 13.92
CA GLY A 172 -11.05 13.22 14.89
C GLY A 172 -9.79 12.45 14.46
N MET A 173 -9.10 11.82 15.40
CA MET A 173 -7.87 11.05 15.14
C MET A 173 -8.04 9.96 14.07
N THR A 174 -9.20 9.30 14.01
CA THR A 174 -9.45 8.22 13.05
C THR A 174 -9.53 8.72 11.61
N GLY A 175 -9.80 10.02 11.42
CA GLY A 175 -9.81 10.66 10.10
C GLY A 175 -8.47 10.59 9.38
N VAL A 176 -7.36 10.62 10.14
CA VAL A 176 -6.01 10.45 9.55
C VAL A 176 -5.82 9.02 9.04
N TRP A 177 -6.26 8.02 9.81
CA TRP A 177 -6.17 6.61 9.42
C TRP A 177 -7.07 6.28 8.22
N TRP A 178 -8.26 6.87 8.16
CA TRP A 178 -9.14 6.81 7.01
C TRP A 178 -8.53 7.48 5.77
N SER A 179 -7.86 8.62 5.93
CA SER A 179 -7.17 9.28 4.81
C SER A 179 -6.11 8.38 4.18
N ILE A 180 -5.31 7.70 5.00
CA ILE A 180 -4.30 6.74 4.53
C ILE A 180 -4.98 5.59 3.78
N SER A 181 -6.01 4.99 4.39
CA SER A 181 -6.71 3.82 3.85
C SER A 181 -7.43 4.12 2.54
N ILE A 182 -8.15 5.24 2.46
CA ILE A 182 -8.85 5.68 1.24
C ILE A 182 -7.84 5.94 0.13
N SER A 183 -6.76 6.66 0.42
CA SER A 183 -5.67 6.89 -0.56
C SER A 183 -5.11 5.57 -1.09
N SER A 184 -4.87 4.59 -0.21
CA SER A 184 -4.39 3.26 -0.60
C SER A 184 -5.38 2.50 -1.48
N ILE A 185 -6.68 2.54 -1.16
CA ILE A 185 -7.73 1.91 -1.97
C ILE A 185 -7.76 2.53 -3.38
N PHE A 186 -7.75 3.86 -3.47
CA PHE A 186 -7.72 4.56 -4.75
C PHE A 186 -6.46 4.22 -5.56
N LYS A 187 -5.27 4.19 -4.94
CA LYS A 187 -4.03 3.78 -5.62
C LYS A 187 -4.12 2.37 -6.18
N GLY A 188 -4.56 1.42 -5.37
CA GLY A 188 -4.73 0.02 -5.78
C GLY A 188 -5.67 -0.12 -6.97
N ILE A 189 -6.82 0.56 -6.95
CA ILE A 189 -7.79 0.55 -8.06
C ILE A 189 -7.19 1.18 -9.32
N VAL A 190 -6.62 2.38 -9.20
CA VAL A 190 -6.09 3.14 -10.34
C VAL A 190 -4.94 2.40 -11.01
N LEU A 191 -3.95 1.92 -10.25
CA LEU A 191 -2.78 1.23 -10.82
C LEU A 191 -3.16 -0.11 -11.44
N THR A 192 -3.95 -0.92 -10.72
CA THR A 192 -4.38 -2.23 -11.23
C THR A 192 -5.21 -2.08 -12.50
N SER A 193 -6.18 -1.15 -12.51
CA SER A 193 -7.02 -0.89 -13.68
C SER A 193 -6.23 -0.35 -14.86
N SER A 194 -5.28 0.55 -14.62
CA SER A 194 -4.41 1.11 -15.65
C SER A 194 -3.55 0.02 -16.30
N LEU A 195 -2.98 -0.89 -15.51
CA LEU A 195 -2.17 -1.98 -16.03
C LEU A 195 -3.02 -2.98 -16.81
N LEU A 196 -4.19 -3.35 -16.30
CA LEU A 196 -5.15 -4.21 -17.01
C LEU A 196 -5.58 -3.60 -18.35
N TYR A 197 -5.79 -2.27 -18.40
CA TYR A 197 -6.10 -1.56 -19.63
C TYR A 197 -4.94 -1.62 -20.63
N VAL A 198 -3.70 -1.40 -20.18
CA VAL A 198 -2.50 -1.53 -21.03
C VAL A 198 -2.36 -2.95 -21.59
N LEU A 199 -2.61 -3.96 -20.77
CA LEU A 199 -2.55 -5.37 -21.21
C LEU A 199 -3.69 -5.72 -22.19
N LYS A 200 -4.90 -5.16 -22.00
CA LYS A 200 -6.05 -5.37 -22.91
C LYS A 200 -5.86 -4.67 -24.26
N LYS A 201 -5.34 -3.44 -24.29
CA LYS A 201 -5.13 -2.67 -25.53
C LYS A 201 -4.03 -3.26 -26.43
N GLY A 202 -3.32 -4.26 -25.94
CA GLY A 202 -2.22 -4.91 -26.64
C GLY A 202 -0.90 -4.21 -26.36
N LEU A 203 0.10 -4.99 -25.99
CA LEU A 203 1.47 -4.53 -25.85
C LEU A 203 2.03 -4.34 -27.26
N LYS A 204 2.19 -3.09 -27.70
CA LYS A 204 2.91 -2.74 -28.92
C LYS A 204 4.36 -2.43 -28.55
N ALA A 205 5.30 -3.06 -29.26
CA ALA A 205 6.73 -2.77 -29.18
C ALA A 205 7.01 -1.30 -29.52
#